data_AF-A0A3A1V2F5-F1
#
_entry.id   AF-A0A3A1V2F5-F1
#
_cell.length_a   1.000
_cell.length_b   1.000
_cell.length_c   1.000
_cell.angle_alpha   90.00
_cell.angle_beta   90.00
_cell.angle_gamma   90.00
#
_symmetry.space_group_name_H-M   'P 1'
#
loop_
_entity.id
_entity.type
_entity.pdbx_description
1 polymer ?
#
loop_
_entity_poly.entity_id
_entity_poly.type
_entity_poly.pdbx_seq_one_letter_code
_entity_poly.pdbx_strand_id
1 'polypeptide(L)'
;MSKSEISLESQTFHRQCEIVSGRIGKESYVWLLWENVEDVFMKKSWYNRLVSPMLATALLLAPLSVQSVSAASAASAKADKSESIQLWVDGEQVKLSAPIYKTGGAAMVPMADLLDSLGASSALEKKTNAIIIRDGRLTITMAIGQKEAIVNGKTVKMDAAAALKNGVPFVPLRFVAEQLEADVKWDGAIPAIRVSSWYYQEIEQDTEEEAPEVELEKLTSTEIVDLYDESVVFIATNVAFGSGIVIGENLVLTNYHVMEDATSATVNSIYYDEIAVEGVVAADKEADLAIILTKEPLDLAPVEVGYGYQARKGDRVYAIGSPLGLQNTVSEGLISNLSYENGISYIQTNAPIDHGSSGGALFNEYGELVGITYAGIDGSYADLNFAIAAFQAAMLIDSVTEEMIEKAEFLTPSLPETLVGAPLEDIRSLMEQEFSSVQTLEGVAEFKDWDVKRDAEGWLVLTANIDPLYYLYYGESTSGELSMWAVNMAHELHRMLPDDRIQVTISFDRDYGFQPRGLAPGEVTSVGNGKWKVRYPVIDMQIKDQLYIETRM
;
A
#
# COMPACT_ATOMS: atom_id res chain seq x y z
N MET A 1 -39.77 -64.16 5.76
CA MET A 1 -41.16 -64.49 6.13
C MET A 1 -41.58 -63.60 7.31
N SER A 2 -42.87 -63.25 7.41
CA SER A 2 -43.50 -62.32 8.39
C SER A 2 -43.44 -62.80 9.87
N LYS A 3 -43.49 -61.98 10.94
CA LYS A 3 -44.63 -61.20 11.52
C LYS A 3 -44.21 -60.44 12.83
N SER A 4 -45.01 -59.64 13.56
CA SER A 4 -45.91 -58.49 13.24
C SER A 4 -46.72 -57.97 14.47
N GLU A 5 -46.46 -56.78 15.03
CA GLU A 5 -47.26 -56.07 16.09
C GLU A 5 -46.91 -54.55 16.04
N ILE A 6 -47.80 -53.53 15.90
CA ILE A 6 -49.05 -53.08 16.59
C ILE A 6 -48.70 -52.35 17.92
N SER A 7 -49.09 -51.09 18.25
CA SER A 7 -50.28 -50.25 17.92
C SER A 7 -50.13 -48.70 18.02
N LEU A 8 -50.87 -47.95 17.17
CA LEU A 8 -51.76 -46.76 17.40
C LEU A 8 -51.30 -45.55 18.28
N GLU A 9 -51.10 -44.34 17.71
CA GLU A 9 -52.04 -43.16 17.53
C GLU A 9 -52.14 -42.21 18.77
N SER A 10 -52.20 -40.87 18.67
CA SER A 10 -52.92 -40.01 17.70
C SER A 10 -52.36 -38.57 17.46
N GLN A 11 -52.27 -38.21 16.17
CA GLN A 11 -52.79 -37.03 15.44
C GLN A 11 -52.83 -35.57 16.02
N THR A 12 -52.32 -34.59 15.25
CA THR A 12 -53.13 -33.47 14.66
C THR A 12 -52.50 -32.89 13.36
N PHE A 13 -53.30 -32.20 12.53
CA PHE A 13 -53.10 -31.74 11.13
C PHE A 13 -53.23 -30.19 11.00
N HIS A 14 -52.90 -29.44 9.92
CA HIS A 14 -52.37 -29.72 8.56
C HIS A 14 -51.75 -28.46 7.85
N ARG A 15 -50.91 -28.68 6.82
CA ARG A 15 -50.75 -27.96 5.51
C ARG A 15 -50.67 -26.41 5.33
N GLN A 16 -49.60 -26.01 4.61
CA GLN A 16 -49.49 -25.25 3.33
C GLN A 16 -49.83 -23.74 3.13
N CYS A 17 -48.97 -23.15 2.27
CA CYS A 17 -49.16 -22.11 1.22
C CYS A 17 -48.90 -20.61 1.49
N GLU A 18 -47.80 -20.14 0.87
CA GLU A 18 -47.65 -19.01 -0.07
C GLU A 18 -48.10 -17.57 0.24
N ILE A 19 -47.14 -16.65 0.02
CA ILE A 19 -47.21 -15.35 -0.69
C ILE A 19 -48.27 -14.32 -0.23
N VAL A 20 -47.82 -13.10 0.16
CA VAL A 20 -48.33 -11.80 -0.37
C VAL A 20 -47.27 -10.70 -0.13
N SER A 21 -47.04 -9.87 -1.15
CA SER A 21 -46.40 -8.55 -1.06
C SER A 21 -47.46 -7.44 -0.93
N GLY A 22 -47.23 -6.39 -0.12
CA GLY A 22 -48.20 -5.28 -0.04
C GLY A 22 -47.84 -4.12 0.88
N ARG A 23 -47.86 -2.89 0.31
CA ARG A 23 -47.68 -1.60 1.01
C ARG A 23 -48.93 -1.19 1.82
N ILE A 24 -48.71 -0.28 2.79
CA ILE A 24 -49.46 0.96 3.18
C ILE A 24 -49.07 1.23 4.67
N GLY A 25 -48.76 2.43 5.16
CA GLY A 25 -48.73 3.79 4.61
C GLY A 25 -49.28 4.81 5.64
N LYS A 26 -48.74 6.05 5.65
CA LYS A 26 -49.00 7.21 6.56
C LYS A 26 -48.17 7.26 7.86
N GLU A 27 -47.76 8.39 8.42
CA GLU A 27 -47.52 9.80 8.01
C GLU A 27 -47.42 10.56 9.35
N SER A 28 -46.38 11.38 9.56
CA SER A 28 -46.48 12.61 10.37
C SER A 28 -45.25 13.48 10.14
N TYR A 29 -45.49 14.70 9.68
CA TYR A 29 -44.50 15.76 9.47
C TYR A 29 -44.36 16.62 10.74
N VAL A 30 -43.15 17.11 11.02
CA VAL A 30 -42.96 18.49 11.53
C VAL A 30 -41.74 19.11 10.83
N TRP A 31 -41.98 20.21 10.12
CA TRP A 31 -40.97 21.18 9.67
C TRP A 31 -41.07 22.42 10.56
N LEU A 32 -39.95 23.11 10.82
CA LEU A 32 -39.77 24.51 11.26
C LEU A 32 -38.27 24.69 11.61
N LEU A 33 -37.53 25.73 11.25
CA LEU A 33 -37.59 26.72 10.16
C LEU A 33 -36.15 27.26 9.95
N TRP A 34 -35.89 27.98 8.84
CA TRP A 34 -34.54 28.43 8.42
C TRP A 34 -34.25 29.90 8.81
N GLU A 35 -33.13 30.45 8.31
CA GLU A 35 -32.66 31.86 8.43
C GLU A 35 -32.07 32.26 9.83
N ASN A 36 -31.00 33.08 10.00
CA ASN A 36 -30.08 33.87 9.16
C ASN A 36 -28.87 34.33 10.06
N VAL A 37 -27.67 34.78 9.65
CA VAL A 37 -26.89 34.84 8.38
C VAL A 37 -25.42 35.26 8.72
N GLU A 38 -24.40 34.75 8.01
CA GLU A 38 -22.98 35.27 7.89
C GLU A 38 -22.13 35.45 9.19
N ASP A 39 -20.80 35.29 9.27
CA ASP A 39 -19.72 35.08 8.28
C ASP A 39 -18.50 34.38 8.96
N VAL A 40 -17.35 34.29 8.27
CA VAL A 40 -15.95 34.05 8.72
C VAL A 40 -15.31 32.70 8.31
N PHE A 41 -14.75 32.71 7.09
CA PHE A 41 -13.46 32.13 6.67
C PHE A 41 -13.21 30.59 6.67
N MET A 42 -13.46 29.99 5.51
CA MET A 42 -12.41 29.42 4.60
C MET A 42 -11.24 28.60 5.19
N LYS A 43 -11.21 27.28 4.91
CA LYS A 43 -10.25 26.66 3.94
C LYS A 43 -10.41 25.14 3.74
N LYS A 44 -10.24 24.73 2.47
CA LYS A 44 -9.97 23.39 1.89
C LYS A 44 -10.99 22.26 2.20
N SER A 45 -11.63 21.56 1.25
CA SER A 45 -11.24 21.02 -0.07
C SER A 45 -10.47 19.69 -0.02
N TRP A 46 -10.89 18.60 -0.70
CA TRP A 46 -12.17 18.20 -1.35
C TRP A 46 -12.08 16.69 -1.61
N TYR A 47 -13.20 15.95 -1.67
CA TYR A 47 -13.22 14.66 -2.37
C TYR A 47 -14.55 14.40 -3.12
N ASN A 48 -14.38 13.74 -4.27
CA ASN A 48 -15.33 13.07 -5.18
C ASN A 48 -16.48 13.78 -5.92
N ARG A 49 -16.60 13.31 -7.17
CA ARG A 49 -17.60 13.58 -8.21
C ARG A 49 -18.74 12.54 -8.17
N LEU A 50 -19.66 12.70 -9.13
CA LEU A 50 -20.74 11.80 -9.63
C LEU A 50 -22.10 12.00 -8.92
N VAL A 51 -23.26 12.02 -9.60
CA VAL A 51 -23.54 12.00 -11.06
C VAL A 51 -24.88 12.69 -11.43
N SER A 52 -25.12 12.87 -12.73
CA SER A 52 -26.39 13.17 -13.45
C SER A 52 -27.68 12.50 -12.87
N PRO A 53 -28.93 12.98 -13.15
CA PRO A 53 -29.34 13.49 -14.48
C PRO A 53 -30.48 14.54 -14.61
N MET A 54 -30.54 15.09 -15.85
CA MET A 54 -31.73 15.40 -16.67
C MET A 54 -32.81 16.48 -16.34
N LEU A 55 -33.02 17.28 -17.40
CA LEU A 55 -34.28 17.77 -18.00
C LEU A 55 -34.88 19.15 -17.63
N ALA A 56 -35.11 19.96 -18.69
CA ALA A 56 -36.33 20.72 -19.04
C ALA A 56 -36.95 21.71 -18.02
N THR A 57 -37.43 22.93 -18.33
CA THR A 57 -37.77 23.66 -19.58
C THR A 57 -38.10 25.13 -19.19
N ALA A 58 -38.27 26.18 -20.02
CA ALA A 58 -38.23 26.43 -21.48
C ALA A 58 -38.04 27.97 -21.72
N LEU A 59 -38.32 28.44 -22.95
CA LEU A 59 -38.42 29.85 -23.43
C LEU A 59 -37.06 30.59 -23.60
N LEU A 60 -36.81 31.33 -24.68
CA LEU A 60 -37.71 31.90 -25.72
C LEU A 60 -37.11 31.83 -27.15
N LEU A 61 -38.00 31.87 -28.15
CA LEU A 61 -37.71 31.86 -29.58
C LEU A 61 -37.35 33.25 -30.13
N ALA A 62 -36.38 33.31 -31.06
CA ALA A 62 -36.40 34.20 -32.24
C ALA A 62 -35.40 33.71 -33.31
N PRO A 63 -35.83 33.47 -34.58
CA PRO A 63 -34.92 33.05 -35.65
C PRO A 63 -34.59 34.18 -36.63
N LEU A 64 -33.32 34.35 -37.03
CA LEU A 64 -32.97 35.17 -38.19
C LEU A 64 -31.83 34.60 -39.05
N SER A 65 -32.21 34.26 -40.27
CA SER A 65 -31.47 34.36 -41.54
C SER A 65 -30.01 33.89 -41.64
N VAL A 66 -29.82 32.81 -42.40
CA VAL A 66 -28.59 32.57 -43.17
C VAL A 66 -28.45 33.67 -44.24
N GLN A 67 -27.29 34.33 -44.30
CA GLN A 67 -26.79 34.96 -45.52
C GLN A 67 -25.35 34.50 -45.77
N SER A 68 -25.05 34.23 -47.03
CA SER A 68 -23.79 33.65 -47.46
C SER A 68 -23.04 34.56 -48.43
N VAL A 69 -21.70 34.48 -48.36
CA VAL A 69 -20.72 34.97 -49.33
C VAL A 69 -20.53 36.49 -49.45
N SER A 70 -19.35 36.95 -48.99
CA SER A 70 -18.44 37.69 -49.87
C SER A 70 -16.99 37.44 -49.45
N ALA A 71 -16.16 37.00 -50.40
CA ALA A 71 -14.72 36.88 -50.18
C ALA A 71 -14.06 38.20 -50.61
N ALA A 72 -13.46 38.91 -49.64
CA ALA A 72 -12.54 40.02 -49.90
C ALA A 72 -11.15 39.63 -49.37
N SER A 73 -10.15 39.65 -50.25
CA SER A 73 -8.78 39.24 -49.98
C SER A 73 -7.89 40.44 -49.62
N ALA A 74 -6.87 40.16 -48.81
CA ALA A 74 -5.73 41.03 -48.43
C ALA A 74 -6.04 42.21 -47.47
N ALA A 75 -5.18 42.55 -46.51
CA ALA A 75 -3.81 42.08 -46.26
C ALA A 75 -3.46 41.95 -44.75
N SER A 76 -2.80 40.84 -44.42
CA SER A 76 -1.80 40.63 -43.36
C SER A 76 -1.57 41.76 -42.34
N ALA A 77 -2.04 41.53 -41.10
CA ALA A 77 -1.20 41.78 -39.93
C ALA A 77 -0.60 40.42 -39.49
N LYS A 78 0.69 40.20 -39.74
CA LYS A 78 1.43 39.07 -39.15
C LYS A 78 1.55 39.33 -37.65
N ALA A 79 0.76 38.62 -36.85
CA ALA A 79 1.16 38.31 -35.49
C ALA A 79 2.09 37.09 -35.58
N ASP A 80 3.33 37.22 -35.11
CA ASP A 80 4.25 36.09 -35.06
C ASP A 80 3.71 35.04 -34.08
N LYS A 81 3.22 33.92 -34.62
CA LYS A 81 3.09 32.68 -33.86
C LYS A 81 4.49 32.16 -33.58
N SER A 82 5.10 32.64 -32.50
CA SER A 82 6.17 31.90 -31.84
C SER A 82 5.53 30.61 -31.30
N GLU A 83 5.69 29.51 -32.02
CA GLU A 83 5.18 28.21 -31.58
C GLU A 83 5.84 27.86 -30.24
N SER A 84 5.01 27.58 -29.23
CA SER A 84 5.47 27.22 -27.89
C SER A 84 6.12 25.85 -27.95
N ILE A 85 7.38 25.76 -27.51
CA ILE A 85 8.11 24.50 -27.46
C ILE A 85 7.38 23.55 -26.49
N GLN A 86 6.98 22.39 -26.99
CA GLN A 86 6.36 21.34 -26.21
C GLN A 86 7.42 20.52 -25.48
N LEU A 87 7.04 19.90 -24.37
CA LEU A 87 7.83 18.89 -23.67
C LEU A 87 7.08 17.57 -23.69
N TRP A 88 7.80 16.51 -24.02
CA TRP A 88 7.35 15.14 -23.90
C TRP A 88 8.36 14.41 -23.01
N VAL A 89 7.88 13.64 -22.05
CA VAL A 89 8.67 12.79 -21.15
C VAL A 89 8.06 11.39 -21.24
N ASP A 90 8.85 10.38 -21.54
CA ASP A 90 8.46 8.95 -21.52
C ASP A 90 7.18 8.68 -22.33
N GLY A 91 7.11 9.27 -23.53
CA GLY A 91 5.97 9.17 -24.45
C GLY A 91 4.78 10.08 -24.12
N GLU A 92 4.68 10.67 -22.93
CA GLU A 92 3.58 11.55 -22.51
C GLU A 92 3.88 13.05 -22.70
N GLN A 93 2.85 13.85 -23.00
CA GLN A 93 2.99 15.29 -23.17
C GLN A 93 2.87 16.03 -21.83
N VAL A 94 3.96 16.68 -21.39
CA VAL A 94 4.00 17.42 -20.12
C VAL A 94 3.22 18.74 -20.22
N LYS A 95 2.30 18.95 -19.29
CA LYS A 95 1.53 20.19 -19.16
C LYS A 95 2.32 21.27 -18.43
N LEU A 96 3.01 22.10 -19.20
CA LEU A 96 3.88 23.16 -18.67
C LEU A 96 3.11 24.28 -17.94
N SER A 97 3.59 24.63 -16.74
CA SER A 97 3.17 25.78 -15.92
C SER A 97 3.64 27.13 -16.49
N ALA A 98 4.74 27.13 -17.26
CA ALA A 98 5.22 28.29 -18.01
C ALA A 98 5.97 27.85 -19.29
N PRO A 99 5.95 28.65 -20.37
CA PRO A 99 6.51 28.23 -21.66
C PRO A 99 8.04 28.07 -21.61
N ILE A 100 8.53 26.98 -22.22
CA ILE A 100 9.96 26.75 -22.47
C ILE A 100 10.52 27.88 -23.33
N TYR A 101 11.70 28.39 -22.96
CA TYR A 101 12.44 29.38 -23.76
C TYR A 101 13.89 28.94 -23.96
N LYS A 102 14.48 29.29 -25.10
CA LYS A 102 15.90 29.02 -25.39
C LYS A 102 16.78 30.18 -24.90
N THR A 103 17.89 29.89 -24.26
CA THR A 103 18.93 30.89 -23.89
C THR A 103 20.31 30.25 -23.90
N GLY A 104 21.31 30.94 -24.46
CA GLY A 104 22.70 30.45 -24.48
C GLY A 104 22.92 29.08 -25.14
N GLY A 105 22.00 28.62 -26.00
CA GLY A 105 22.01 27.28 -26.61
C GLY A 105 21.14 26.25 -25.88
N ALA A 106 20.87 26.43 -24.58
CA ALA A 106 20.03 25.52 -23.80
C ALA A 106 18.53 25.84 -23.90
N ALA A 107 17.70 24.82 -23.74
CA ALA A 107 16.28 24.97 -23.45
C ALA A 107 16.08 25.10 -21.93
N MET A 108 15.35 26.13 -21.52
CA MET A 108 15.00 26.37 -20.11
C MET A 108 13.56 25.94 -19.86
N VAL A 109 13.38 25.00 -18.95
CA VAL A 109 12.08 24.40 -18.58
C VAL A 109 11.72 24.77 -17.14
N PRO A 110 10.43 24.96 -16.80
CA PRO A 110 10.02 25.07 -15.40
C PRO A 110 10.45 23.83 -14.64
N MET A 111 11.10 24.04 -13.50
CA MET A 111 11.78 22.97 -12.78
C MET A 111 10.80 21.92 -12.23
N ALA A 112 9.66 22.35 -11.67
CA ALA A 112 8.66 21.43 -11.13
C ALA A 112 8.12 20.51 -12.23
N ASP A 113 7.59 21.08 -13.32
CA ASP A 113 7.03 20.30 -14.43
C ASP A 113 7.98 19.23 -15.01
N LEU A 114 9.30 19.51 -15.08
CA LEU A 114 10.29 18.54 -15.52
C LEU A 114 10.47 17.41 -14.49
N LEU A 115 10.65 17.78 -13.22
CA LEU A 115 11.04 16.83 -12.16
C LEU A 115 9.86 15.99 -11.68
N ASP A 116 8.67 16.58 -11.59
CA ASP A 116 7.42 15.86 -11.33
C ASP A 116 7.16 14.78 -12.40
N SER A 117 7.55 15.03 -13.66
CA SER A 117 7.44 14.07 -14.76
C SER A 117 8.55 13.02 -14.78
N LEU A 118 9.67 13.25 -14.08
CA LEU A 118 10.82 12.34 -13.98
C LEU A 118 10.93 11.67 -12.59
N GLY A 119 9.90 11.78 -11.74
CA GLY A 119 9.88 11.21 -10.38
C GLY A 119 10.84 11.86 -9.36
N ALA A 120 11.55 12.92 -9.74
CA ALA A 120 12.64 13.50 -8.94
C ALA A 120 12.15 14.63 -8.00
N SER A 121 12.76 14.75 -6.81
CA SER A 121 12.37 15.76 -5.83
C SER A 121 13.22 17.04 -5.91
N SER A 122 12.68 18.20 -5.50
CA SER A 122 13.45 19.44 -5.43
C SER A 122 13.06 20.41 -4.30
N ALA A 123 14.00 21.27 -3.95
CA ALA A 123 13.84 22.36 -2.99
C ALA A 123 14.51 23.65 -3.51
N LEU A 124 13.86 24.80 -3.26
CA LEU A 124 14.44 26.13 -3.50
C LEU A 124 14.81 26.77 -2.16
N GLU A 125 16.12 26.85 -1.87
CA GLU A 125 16.61 27.47 -0.63
C GLU A 125 16.56 29.00 -0.74
N LYS A 126 15.61 29.60 -0.03
CA LYS A 126 15.26 31.02 -0.12
C LYS A 126 16.37 31.96 0.36
N LYS A 127 17.29 31.51 1.22
CA LYS A 127 18.41 32.33 1.70
C LYS A 127 19.56 32.44 0.69
N THR A 128 19.80 31.39 -0.09
CA THR A 128 20.94 31.29 -1.01
C THR A 128 20.55 31.44 -2.48
N ASN A 129 19.25 31.40 -2.80
CA ASN A 129 18.73 31.27 -4.17
C ASN A 129 19.33 30.06 -4.89
N ALA A 130 19.54 28.96 -4.15
CA ALA A 130 19.99 27.69 -4.67
C ALA A 130 18.79 26.76 -4.92
N ILE A 131 18.75 26.20 -6.12
CA ILE A 131 17.95 25.03 -6.46
C ILE A 131 18.73 23.79 -6.02
N ILE A 132 18.07 22.91 -5.28
CA ILE A 132 18.59 21.60 -4.88
C ILE A 132 17.64 20.56 -5.45
N ILE A 133 18.16 19.62 -6.25
CA ILE A 133 17.44 18.47 -6.79
C ILE A 133 17.99 17.22 -6.11
N ARG A 134 17.11 16.29 -5.73
CA ARG A 134 17.48 15.03 -5.08
C ARG A 134 16.67 13.88 -5.66
N ASP A 135 17.37 12.81 -5.98
CA ASP A 135 16.81 11.56 -6.47
C ASP A 135 17.74 10.41 -6.04
N GLY A 136 17.27 9.49 -5.21
CA GLY A 136 18.08 8.42 -4.61
C GLY A 136 19.46 8.88 -4.08
N ARG A 137 20.53 8.48 -4.78
CA ARG A 137 21.93 8.82 -4.48
C ARG A 137 22.43 10.11 -5.16
N LEU A 138 21.64 10.73 -6.02
CA LEU A 138 21.94 11.97 -6.74
C LEU A 138 21.54 13.22 -5.92
N THR A 139 22.44 14.19 -5.87
CA THR A 139 22.17 15.55 -5.39
C THR A 139 22.79 16.57 -6.34
N ILE A 140 21.96 17.40 -6.97
CA ILE A 140 22.37 18.53 -7.81
C ILE A 140 22.06 19.83 -7.06
N THR A 141 23.05 20.71 -6.89
CA THR A 141 22.87 22.06 -6.36
C THR A 141 23.25 23.11 -7.39
N MET A 142 22.32 23.99 -7.76
CA MET A 142 22.50 25.05 -8.76
C MET A 142 22.15 26.41 -8.15
N ALA A 143 23.08 27.37 -8.18
CA ALA A 143 22.77 28.74 -7.79
C ALA A 143 22.13 29.52 -8.97
N ILE A 144 21.02 30.22 -8.70
CA ILE A 144 20.35 31.04 -9.73
C ILE A 144 21.32 32.10 -10.26
N GLY A 145 21.42 32.19 -11.59
CA GLY A 145 22.34 33.08 -12.31
C GLY A 145 23.76 32.54 -12.51
N GLN A 146 24.13 31.40 -11.93
CA GLN A 146 25.44 30.76 -12.13
C GLN A 146 25.39 29.67 -13.22
N LYS A 147 26.50 29.51 -13.96
CA LYS A 147 26.70 28.45 -14.96
C LYS A 147 27.44 27.22 -14.40
N GLU A 148 27.51 27.10 -13.08
CA GLU A 148 28.17 25.98 -12.41
C GLU A 148 27.21 25.39 -11.38
N ALA A 149 27.20 24.05 -11.34
CA ALA A 149 26.41 23.24 -10.43
C ALA A 149 27.35 22.37 -9.58
N ILE A 150 26.88 21.89 -8.45
CA ILE A 150 27.54 20.85 -7.65
C ILE A 150 26.70 19.59 -7.80
N VAL A 151 27.25 18.54 -8.41
CA VAL A 151 26.64 17.22 -8.54
C VAL A 151 27.43 16.25 -7.68
N ASN A 152 26.78 15.62 -6.68
CA ASN A 152 27.41 14.68 -5.75
C ASN A 152 28.75 15.19 -5.16
N GLY A 153 28.79 16.48 -4.82
CA GLY A 153 29.98 17.16 -4.26
C GLY A 153 31.00 17.66 -5.29
N LYS A 154 30.86 17.35 -6.59
CA LYS A 154 31.77 17.76 -7.67
C LYS A 154 31.20 18.94 -8.46
N THR A 155 32.03 19.95 -8.76
CA THR A 155 31.63 21.07 -9.62
C THR A 155 31.52 20.63 -11.08
N VAL A 156 30.38 20.89 -11.71
CA VAL A 156 30.07 20.61 -13.13
C VAL A 156 29.60 21.90 -13.81
N LYS A 157 29.96 22.10 -15.08
CA LYS A 157 29.55 23.27 -15.87
C LYS A 157 28.23 23.04 -16.58
N MET A 158 27.44 24.11 -16.70
CA MET A 158 26.16 24.15 -17.40
C MET A 158 26.21 25.11 -18.59
N ASP A 159 25.55 24.76 -19.70
CA ASP A 159 25.47 25.62 -20.89
C ASP A 159 24.72 26.93 -20.63
N ALA A 160 23.69 26.87 -19.78
CA ALA A 160 22.93 28.01 -19.31
C ALA A 160 22.87 28.04 -17.78
N ALA A 161 22.62 29.23 -17.22
CA ALA A 161 22.39 29.38 -15.80
C ALA A 161 20.93 29.08 -15.46
N ALA A 162 20.69 28.42 -14.33
CA ALA A 162 19.36 28.34 -13.74
C ALA A 162 18.82 29.76 -13.46
N ALA A 163 17.51 29.98 -13.64
CA ALA A 163 16.91 31.31 -13.66
C ALA A 163 15.57 31.35 -12.94
N LEU A 164 15.25 32.46 -12.27
CA LEU A 164 13.93 32.70 -11.70
C LEU A 164 13.19 33.71 -12.58
N LYS A 165 12.04 33.34 -13.15
CA LYS A 165 11.20 34.24 -13.96
C LYS A 165 9.76 34.22 -13.44
N ASN A 166 9.23 35.39 -13.09
CA ASN A 166 7.86 35.54 -12.55
C ASN A 166 7.54 34.60 -11.36
N GLY A 167 8.55 34.30 -10.53
CA GLY A 167 8.44 33.36 -9.40
C GLY A 167 8.59 31.88 -9.76
N VAL A 168 8.63 31.52 -11.05
CA VAL A 168 8.86 30.15 -11.52
C VAL A 168 10.37 29.90 -11.66
N PRO A 169 10.94 28.87 -11.00
CA PRO A 169 12.31 28.45 -11.22
C PRO A 169 12.43 27.68 -12.54
N PHE A 170 13.42 28.04 -13.34
CA PHE A 170 13.76 27.41 -14.60
C PHE A 170 15.16 26.81 -14.53
N VAL A 171 15.30 25.58 -15.02
CA VAL A 171 16.58 24.86 -15.11
C VAL A 171 16.96 24.58 -16.57
N PRO A 172 18.25 24.41 -16.91
CA PRO A 172 18.67 23.96 -18.23
C PRO A 172 18.25 22.49 -18.38
N LEU A 173 17.26 22.22 -19.24
CA LEU A 173 16.60 20.92 -19.35
C LEU A 173 17.61 19.79 -19.59
N ARG A 174 18.46 19.94 -20.62
CA ARG A 174 19.47 18.95 -21.00
C ARG A 174 20.39 18.57 -19.84
N PHE A 175 20.92 19.58 -19.15
CA PHE A 175 21.83 19.34 -18.02
C PHE A 175 21.16 18.54 -16.90
N VAL A 176 19.91 18.86 -16.54
CA VAL A 176 19.22 18.16 -15.45
C VAL A 176 18.82 16.74 -15.87
N ALA A 177 18.29 16.56 -17.08
CA ALA A 177 17.93 15.26 -17.63
C ALA A 177 19.14 14.31 -17.74
N GLU A 178 20.27 14.78 -18.30
CA GLU A 178 21.50 13.98 -18.44
C GLU A 178 22.14 13.62 -17.09
N GLN A 179 21.85 14.33 -15.99
CA GLN A 179 22.26 13.91 -14.64
C GLN A 179 21.28 12.93 -13.97
N LEU A 180 20.05 12.83 -14.47
CA LEU A 180 19.03 11.82 -14.13
C LEU A 180 19.05 10.64 -15.13
N GLU A 181 20.16 10.49 -15.88
CA GLU A 181 20.40 9.41 -16.84
C GLU A 181 19.38 9.35 -18.01
N ALA A 182 18.66 10.46 -18.25
CA ALA A 182 17.67 10.61 -19.31
C ALA A 182 18.27 11.22 -20.60
N ASP A 183 17.94 10.64 -21.76
CA ASP A 183 18.29 11.17 -23.09
C ASP A 183 17.38 12.35 -23.46
N VAL A 184 17.90 13.26 -24.31
CA VAL A 184 17.21 14.49 -24.73
C VAL A 184 17.34 14.72 -26.24
N LYS A 185 16.26 14.39 -26.96
CA LYS A 185 16.12 14.56 -28.41
C LYS A 185 15.27 15.78 -28.74
N TRP A 186 15.58 16.44 -29.87
CA TRP A 186 14.73 17.48 -30.46
C TRP A 186 13.89 16.86 -31.57
N ASP A 187 12.56 17.03 -31.50
CA ASP A 187 11.66 16.58 -32.54
C ASP A 187 11.75 17.52 -33.75
N GLY A 188 12.06 16.97 -34.93
CA GLY A 188 12.20 17.76 -36.16
C GLY A 188 10.88 18.10 -36.85
N ALA A 189 9.79 17.38 -36.53
CA ALA A 189 8.50 17.48 -37.19
C ALA A 189 7.53 18.42 -36.45
N ILE A 190 7.63 18.46 -35.12
CA ILE A 190 6.91 19.42 -34.26
C ILE A 190 7.93 20.17 -33.38
N PRO A 191 7.65 21.41 -32.93
CA PRO A 191 8.54 22.14 -32.03
C PRO A 191 8.47 21.52 -30.61
N ALA A 192 9.12 20.37 -30.41
CA ALA A 192 9.08 19.62 -29.17
C ALA A 192 10.48 19.14 -28.74
N ILE A 193 10.65 19.03 -27.43
CA ILE A 193 11.76 18.31 -26.80
C ILE A 193 11.19 17.00 -26.27
N ARG A 194 11.83 15.89 -26.63
CA ARG A 194 11.55 14.57 -26.08
C ARG A 194 12.64 14.23 -25.08
N VAL A 195 12.23 13.84 -23.89
CA VAL A 195 13.08 13.28 -22.85
C VAL A 195 12.65 11.83 -22.65
N SER A 196 13.61 10.92 -22.67
CA SER A 196 13.37 9.51 -22.34
C SER A 196 14.19 9.19 -21.10
N SER A 197 13.57 8.81 -20.00
CA SER A 197 14.26 8.34 -18.78
C SER A 197 15.15 7.13 -19.10
N TRP A 198 16.06 6.76 -18.19
CA TRP A 198 16.90 5.56 -18.38
C TRP A 198 16.02 4.30 -18.57
N TYR A 199 14.97 4.17 -17.74
CA TYR A 199 13.98 3.10 -17.83
C TYR A 199 13.23 3.10 -19.17
N TYR A 200 12.82 4.27 -19.67
CA TYR A 200 12.15 4.36 -20.98
C TYR A 200 13.07 4.08 -22.17
N GLN A 201 14.37 4.37 -22.05
CA GLN A 201 15.36 4.03 -23.07
C GLN A 201 15.59 2.52 -23.18
N GLU A 202 15.51 1.79 -22.08
CA GLU A 202 15.59 0.33 -22.03
C GLU A 202 14.39 -0.29 -22.78
N ILE A 203 13.17 0.22 -22.52
CA ILE A 203 11.93 -0.15 -23.24
C ILE A 203 12.01 0.17 -24.74
N GLU A 204 12.51 1.35 -25.13
CA GLU A 204 12.69 1.72 -26.55
C GLU A 204 13.76 0.87 -27.25
N GLN A 205 14.78 0.37 -26.54
CA GLN A 205 15.80 -0.52 -27.12
C GLN A 205 15.29 -1.96 -27.28
N ASP A 206 14.58 -2.49 -26.30
CA ASP A 206 13.89 -3.79 -26.39
C ASP A 206 12.78 -3.81 -27.46
N THR A 207 12.34 -2.66 -27.95
CA THR A 207 11.37 -2.54 -29.05
C THR A 207 11.95 -2.13 -30.41
N GLU A 208 13.22 -1.69 -30.51
CA GLU A 208 13.92 -1.46 -31.79
C GLU A 208 14.85 -2.62 -32.21
N GLU A 209 15.35 -3.45 -31.28
CA GLU A 209 15.95 -4.73 -31.65
C GLU A 209 14.84 -5.76 -31.94
N GLU A 210 14.44 -5.89 -33.22
CA GLU A 210 13.62 -7.00 -33.72
C GLU A 210 14.38 -8.35 -33.57
N ALA A 211 14.49 -8.85 -32.34
CA ALA A 211 14.39 -10.28 -32.10
C ALA A 211 13.09 -10.77 -32.78
N PRO A 212 13.08 -11.94 -33.44
CA PRO A 212 11.87 -12.43 -34.09
C PRO A 212 10.77 -12.49 -33.04
N GLU A 213 9.64 -11.84 -33.31
CA GLU A 213 8.45 -11.83 -32.45
C GLU A 213 8.01 -13.28 -32.25
N VAL A 214 8.50 -13.88 -31.17
CA VAL A 214 7.96 -15.13 -30.65
C VAL A 214 6.62 -14.72 -30.10
N GLU A 215 5.56 -14.97 -30.87
CA GLU A 215 4.21 -15.08 -30.32
C GLU A 215 4.29 -16.17 -29.24
N LEU A 216 4.57 -15.76 -27.99
CA LEU A 216 4.57 -16.65 -26.84
C LEU A 216 3.17 -17.26 -26.79
N GLU A 217 3.11 -18.57 -26.95
CA GLU A 217 1.84 -19.26 -27.03
C GLU A 217 1.13 -19.11 -25.69
N LYS A 218 -0.05 -18.49 -25.73
CA LYS A 218 -0.83 -18.23 -24.52
C LYS A 218 -1.23 -19.55 -23.88
N LEU A 219 -0.70 -19.79 -22.70
CA LEU A 219 -0.97 -20.99 -21.92
C LEU A 219 -2.39 -20.91 -21.36
N THR A 220 -3.09 -22.04 -21.36
CA THR A 220 -4.30 -22.19 -20.57
C THR A 220 -3.94 -22.23 -19.08
N SER A 221 -4.93 -21.96 -18.22
CA SER A 221 -4.76 -22.12 -16.77
C SER A 221 -4.23 -23.50 -16.40
N THR A 222 -4.67 -24.56 -17.09
CA THR A 222 -4.22 -25.93 -16.85
C THR A 222 -2.75 -26.11 -17.17
N GLU A 223 -2.25 -25.55 -18.28
CA GLU A 223 -0.84 -25.65 -18.65
C GLU A 223 0.07 -24.86 -17.69
N ILE A 224 -0.41 -23.74 -17.13
CA ILE A 224 0.30 -22.99 -16.08
C ILE A 224 0.38 -23.81 -14.78
N VAL A 225 -0.69 -24.52 -14.41
CA VAL A 225 -0.71 -25.45 -13.27
C VAL A 225 0.24 -26.63 -13.51
N ASP A 226 0.13 -27.29 -14.66
CA ASP A 226 0.97 -28.44 -15.03
C ASP A 226 2.48 -28.10 -15.08
N LEU A 227 2.84 -26.82 -15.25
CA LEU A 227 4.23 -26.33 -15.23
C LEU A 227 4.74 -25.94 -13.84
N TYR A 228 3.91 -25.31 -13.00
CA TYR A 228 4.38 -24.58 -11.82
C TYR A 228 3.77 -24.97 -10.49
N ASP A 229 2.72 -25.79 -10.46
CA ASP A 229 2.04 -26.10 -9.20
C ASP A 229 2.95 -26.86 -8.22
N GLU A 230 3.76 -27.82 -8.70
CA GLU A 230 4.75 -28.50 -7.83
C GLU A 230 5.80 -27.53 -7.26
N SER A 231 6.15 -26.48 -8.02
CA SER A 231 7.14 -25.44 -7.67
C SER A 231 6.55 -24.30 -6.83
N VAL A 232 5.26 -24.34 -6.49
CA VAL A 232 4.64 -23.47 -5.49
C VAL A 232 4.31 -24.28 -4.25
N VAL A 233 4.88 -23.85 -3.13
CA VAL A 233 5.01 -24.65 -1.91
C VAL A 233 4.18 -24.05 -0.79
N PHE A 234 3.73 -24.88 0.15
CA PHE A 234 3.25 -24.43 1.46
C PHE A 234 4.44 -24.22 2.40
N ILE A 235 4.38 -23.17 3.20
CA ILE A 235 5.34 -22.90 4.28
C ILE A 235 4.57 -22.91 5.60
N ALA A 236 4.99 -23.76 6.53
CA ALA A 236 4.50 -23.77 7.90
C ALA A 236 5.62 -23.36 8.85
N THR A 237 5.38 -22.40 9.74
CA THR A 237 6.31 -22.02 10.81
C THR A 237 5.73 -22.35 12.19
N ASN A 238 6.50 -22.13 13.25
CA ASN A 238 6.01 -22.27 14.62
C ASN A 238 4.97 -21.20 15.04
N VAL A 239 4.74 -20.16 14.22
CA VAL A 239 3.83 -19.04 14.53
C VAL A 239 2.85 -18.70 13.40
N ALA A 240 3.19 -18.99 12.15
CA ALA A 240 2.46 -18.56 10.96
C ALA A 240 2.45 -19.65 9.87
N PHE A 241 1.73 -19.39 8.78
CA PHE A 241 1.83 -20.17 7.56
C PHE A 241 1.65 -19.29 6.34
N GLY A 242 2.23 -19.72 5.22
CA GLY A 242 2.31 -18.99 3.97
C GLY A 242 2.50 -19.93 2.78
N SER A 243 2.88 -19.34 1.66
CA SER A 243 3.32 -20.03 0.46
C SER A 243 4.73 -19.59 0.09
N GLY A 244 5.36 -20.32 -0.82
CA GLY A 244 6.64 -19.95 -1.40
C GLY A 244 6.76 -20.42 -2.84
N ILE A 245 7.79 -19.93 -3.53
CA ILE A 245 8.10 -20.26 -4.93
C ILE A 245 9.51 -20.84 -4.97
N VAL A 246 9.68 -22.04 -5.52
CA VAL A 246 11.02 -22.63 -5.71
C VAL A 246 11.77 -21.84 -6.78
N ILE A 247 12.93 -21.31 -6.43
CA ILE A 247 13.80 -20.48 -7.30
C ILE A 247 15.21 -21.07 -7.49
N GLY A 248 15.51 -22.20 -6.84
CA GLY A 248 16.76 -22.94 -6.99
C GLY A 248 16.70 -24.30 -6.31
N GLU A 249 17.81 -25.05 -6.33
CA GLU A 249 17.89 -26.44 -5.81
C GLU A 249 17.39 -26.58 -4.36
N ASN A 250 17.76 -25.64 -3.49
CA ASN A 250 17.34 -25.56 -2.08
C ASN A 250 16.73 -24.18 -1.73
N LEU A 251 16.44 -23.32 -2.71
CA LEU A 251 16.06 -21.92 -2.48
C LEU A 251 14.58 -21.69 -2.78
N VAL A 252 13.88 -21.11 -1.81
CA VAL A 252 12.46 -20.75 -1.91
C VAL A 252 12.29 -19.26 -1.62
N LEU A 253 11.61 -18.55 -2.52
CA LEU A 253 11.18 -17.17 -2.37
C LEU A 253 9.83 -17.14 -1.62
N THR A 254 9.65 -16.24 -0.67
CA THR A 254 8.39 -16.03 0.07
C THR A 254 8.29 -14.58 0.56
N ASN A 255 7.25 -14.24 1.32
CA ASN A 255 7.18 -12.95 2.01
C ASN A 255 8.01 -12.93 3.30
N TYR A 256 8.51 -11.76 3.67
CA TYR A 256 9.25 -11.58 4.91
C TYR A 256 8.38 -11.88 6.14
N HIS A 257 7.12 -11.42 6.18
CA HIS A 257 6.22 -11.63 7.32
C HIS A 257 5.84 -13.11 7.56
N VAL A 258 5.99 -14.00 6.57
CA VAL A 258 5.79 -15.46 6.74
C VAL A 258 6.90 -16.04 7.63
N MET A 259 8.10 -15.45 7.58
CA MET A 259 9.29 -15.86 8.31
C MET A 259 9.60 -14.99 9.54
N GLU A 260 8.88 -13.88 9.74
CA GLU A 260 9.02 -13.03 10.93
C GLU A 260 8.65 -13.81 12.20
N ASP A 261 9.45 -13.64 13.25
CA ASP A 261 9.37 -14.35 14.54
C ASP A 261 9.43 -15.90 14.47
N ALA A 262 9.63 -16.48 13.29
CA ALA A 262 9.83 -17.90 13.11
C ALA A 262 11.18 -18.35 13.70
N THR A 263 11.16 -19.43 14.47
CA THR A 263 12.33 -20.15 15.00
C THR A 263 12.49 -21.55 14.41
N SER A 264 11.46 -22.03 13.72
CA SER A 264 11.48 -23.24 12.90
C SER A 264 10.44 -23.13 11.79
N ALA A 265 10.76 -23.63 10.60
CA ALA A 265 9.82 -23.71 9.49
C ALA A 265 10.02 -24.99 8.67
N THR A 266 8.97 -25.38 7.96
CA THR A 266 8.96 -26.49 7.01
C THR A 266 8.33 -26.06 5.69
N VAL A 267 8.78 -26.71 4.62
CA VAL A 267 8.30 -26.56 3.24
C VAL A 267 7.70 -27.89 2.81
N ASN A 268 6.48 -27.88 2.26
CA ASN A 268 5.83 -29.06 1.71
C ASN A 268 4.80 -28.70 0.64
N SER A 269 4.24 -29.72 -0.01
CA SER A 269 3.17 -29.57 -1.00
C SER A 269 2.31 -30.83 -1.01
N ILE A 270 1.23 -30.85 -1.80
CA ILE A 270 0.44 -32.08 -2.05
C ILE A 270 1.23 -33.16 -2.81
N TYR A 271 2.39 -32.81 -3.37
CA TYR A 271 3.21 -33.67 -4.22
C TYR A 271 4.37 -34.39 -3.48
N TYR A 272 4.85 -33.87 -2.35
CA TYR A 272 6.04 -34.37 -1.64
C TYR A 272 5.99 -34.17 -0.12
N ASP A 273 6.82 -34.93 0.58
CA ASP A 273 6.93 -34.93 2.04
C ASP A 273 7.49 -33.60 2.61
N GLU A 274 7.38 -33.43 3.91
CA GLU A 274 7.83 -32.24 4.63
C GLU A 274 9.37 -32.12 4.70
N ILE A 275 9.91 -31.01 4.18
CA ILE A 275 11.33 -30.67 4.22
C ILE A 275 11.54 -29.53 5.22
N ALA A 276 12.48 -29.69 6.15
CA ALA A 276 12.81 -28.64 7.11
C ALA A 276 13.59 -27.48 6.45
N VAL A 277 13.36 -26.27 6.95
CA VAL A 277 14.11 -25.06 6.59
C VAL A 277 15.37 -24.96 7.47
N GLU A 278 16.51 -24.59 6.87
CA GLU A 278 17.76 -24.28 7.58
C GLU A 278 17.70 -22.87 8.17
N GLY A 279 17.32 -21.88 7.35
CA GLY A 279 17.14 -20.49 7.76
C GLY A 279 16.79 -19.57 6.58
N VAL A 280 16.85 -18.26 6.82
CA VAL A 280 16.69 -17.21 5.82
C VAL A 280 18.06 -16.81 5.28
N VAL A 281 18.21 -16.79 3.96
CA VAL A 281 19.44 -16.42 3.22
C VAL A 281 19.50 -14.91 2.98
N ALA A 282 18.38 -14.34 2.55
CA ALA A 282 18.26 -12.93 2.22
C ALA A 282 16.85 -12.45 2.58
N ALA A 283 16.73 -11.18 2.98
CA ALA A 283 15.47 -10.58 3.37
C ALA A 283 15.47 -9.07 3.04
N ASP A 284 14.35 -8.61 2.51
CA ASP A 284 14.00 -7.18 2.42
C ASP A 284 12.69 -6.97 3.19
N LYS A 285 12.80 -6.37 4.38
CA LYS A 285 11.65 -6.09 5.26
C LYS A 285 10.75 -4.98 4.68
N GLU A 286 11.29 -4.04 3.92
CA GLU A 286 10.49 -2.95 3.34
C GLU A 286 9.64 -3.51 2.19
N ALA A 287 10.26 -4.29 1.29
CA ALA A 287 9.57 -4.95 0.17
C ALA A 287 8.71 -6.16 0.56
N ASP A 288 8.76 -6.57 1.85
CA ASP A 288 8.15 -7.79 2.39
C ASP A 288 8.55 -9.06 1.61
N LEU A 289 9.84 -9.28 1.37
CA LEU A 289 10.36 -10.45 0.65
C LEU A 289 11.46 -11.16 1.44
N ALA A 290 11.49 -12.48 1.35
CA ALA A 290 12.54 -13.33 1.93
C ALA A 290 12.89 -14.50 1.00
N ILE A 291 14.16 -14.91 1.04
CA ILE A 291 14.66 -16.13 0.40
C ILE A 291 15.12 -17.07 1.51
N ILE A 292 14.56 -18.27 1.54
CA ILE A 292 14.85 -19.29 2.55
C ILE A 292 15.60 -20.47 1.95
N LEU A 293 16.41 -21.14 2.79
CA LEU A 293 17.19 -22.32 2.42
C LEU A 293 16.56 -23.57 3.02
N THR A 294 16.26 -24.59 2.22
CA THR A 294 15.83 -25.91 2.70
C THR A 294 17.04 -26.77 3.07
N LYS A 295 16.89 -27.62 4.11
CA LYS A 295 17.94 -28.54 4.57
C LYS A 295 18.29 -29.63 3.55
N GLU A 296 17.34 -29.97 2.69
CA GLU A 296 17.47 -30.97 1.63
C GLU A 296 17.04 -30.34 0.29
N PRO A 297 17.63 -30.75 -0.85
CA PRO A 297 17.17 -30.33 -2.18
C PRO A 297 15.69 -30.63 -2.39
N LEU A 298 15.03 -29.74 -3.13
CA LEU A 298 13.61 -29.87 -3.45
C LEU A 298 13.37 -30.80 -4.66
N ASP A 299 14.39 -31.05 -5.50
CA ASP A 299 14.30 -31.83 -6.75
C ASP A 299 13.24 -31.33 -7.75
N LEU A 300 12.89 -30.03 -7.68
CA LEU A 300 11.87 -29.36 -8.51
C LEU A 300 12.48 -28.44 -9.56
N ALA A 301 11.70 -28.13 -10.61
CA ALA A 301 12.06 -27.12 -11.59
C ALA A 301 11.89 -25.71 -10.96
N PRO A 302 12.95 -24.89 -10.90
CA PRO A 302 12.83 -23.54 -10.36
C PRO A 302 12.02 -22.65 -11.31
N VAL A 303 11.21 -21.77 -10.73
CA VAL A 303 10.49 -20.72 -11.46
C VAL A 303 11.48 -19.63 -11.84
N GLU A 304 11.51 -19.24 -13.12
CA GLU A 304 12.32 -18.12 -13.58
C GLU A 304 11.73 -16.79 -13.07
N VAL A 305 12.53 -16.05 -12.30
CA VAL A 305 12.17 -14.71 -11.79
C VAL A 305 12.96 -13.68 -12.57
N GLY A 306 12.26 -12.87 -13.38
CA GLY A 306 12.88 -11.96 -14.34
C GLY A 306 12.52 -10.49 -14.13
N TYR A 307 13.35 -9.62 -14.71
CA TYR A 307 13.08 -8.18 -14.81
C TYR A 307 12.15 -7.80 -15.98
N GLY A 308 12.02 -8.69 -16.99
CA GLY A 308 11.49 -8.32 -18.31
C GLY A 308 9.97 -8.15 -18.41
N TYR A 309 9.17 -8.66 -17.47
CA TYR A 309 7.72 -8.56 -17.60
C TYR A 309 7.17 -7.20 -17.13
N GLN A 310 6.67 -6.41 -18.08
CA GLN A 310 5.92 -5.20 -17.78
C GLN A 310 4.44 -5.49 -17.58
N ALA A 311 4.04 -5.59 -16.32
CA ALA A 311 2.64 -5.69 -15.90
C ALA A 311 1.79 -4.52 -16.43
N ARG A 312 0.63 -4.83 -17.04
CA ARG A 312 -0.34 -3.81 -17.48
C ARG A 312 -1.73 -4.10 -16.91
N LYS A 313 -2.50 -3.04 -16.67
CA LYS A 313 -3.89 -3.17 -16.19
C LYS A 313 -4.75 -3.88 -17.23
N GLY A 314 -5.45 -4.92 -16.81
CA GLY A 314 -6.27 -5.79 -17.65
C GLY A 314 -5.54 -7.02 -18.21
N ASP A 315 -4.22 -7.16 -18.01
CA ASP A 315 -3.53 -8.42 -18.30
C ASP A 315 -4.08 -9.51 -17.36
N ARG A 316 -4.30 -10.71 -17.93
CA ARG A 316 -4.84 -11.86 -17.20
C ARG A 316 -3.76 -12.49 -16.33
N VAL A 317 -4.12 -12.84 -15.10
CA VAL A 317 -3.20 -13.46 -14.14
C VAL A 317 -3.83 -14.65 -13.42
N TYR A 318 -2.96 -15.56 -12.99
CA TYR A 318 -3.28 -16.77 -12.26
C TYR A 318 -2.48 -16.80 -10.97
N ALA A 319 -3.15 -16.82 -9.82
CA ALA A 319 -2.51 -16.96 -8.52
C ALA A 319 -2.43 -18.44 -8.15
N ILE A 320 -1.29 -18.90 -7.66
CA ILE A 320 -1.08 -20.23 -7.08
C ILE A 320 -0.52 -20.06 -5.67
N GLY A 321 -1.12 -20.75 -4.70
CA GLY A 321 -0.67 -20.69 -3.31
C GLY A 321 -1.57 -21.51 -2.38
N SER A 322 -1.50 -21.22 -1.08
CA SER A 322 -2.10 -22.05 -0.02
C SER A 322 -3.09 -21.29 0.89
N PRO A 323 -4.15 -20.67 0.33
CA PRO A 323 -5.16 -19.92 1.10
C PRO A 323 -5.78 -20.79 2.19
N LEU A 324 -5.83 -20.27 3.42
CA LEU A 324 -6.32 -20.96 4.62
C LEU A 324 -5.65 -22.32 4.88
N GLY A 325 -4.43 -22.53 4.38
CA GLY A 325 -3.71 -23.81 4.43
C GLY A 325 -4.20 -24.84 3.39
N LEU A 326 -5.08 -24.46 2.46
CA LEU A 326 -5.49 -25.29 1.32
C LEU A 326 -4.42 -25.24 0.24
N GLN A 327 -3.41 -26.08 0.41
CA GLN A 327 -2.24 -26.20 -0.45
C GLN A 327 -2.60 -26.26 -1.94
N ASN A 328 -1.80 -25.61 -2.78
CA ASN A 328 -1.88 -25.69 -4.24
C ASN A 328 -3.28 -25.31 -4.79
N THR A 329 -3.88 -24.27 -4.20
CA THR A 329 -5.10 -23.64 -4.73
C THR A 329 -4.73 -22.64 -5.82
N VAL A 330 -5.39 -22.78 -6.96
CA VAL A 330 -5.22 -21.92 -8.14
C VAL A 330 -6.45 -21.02 -8.29
N SER A 331 -6.23 -19.73 -8.51
CA SER A 331 -7.30 -18.76 -8.78
C SER A 331 -6.98 -17.89 -10.01
N GLU A 332 -8.01 -17.40 -10.70
CA GLU A 332 -7.87 -16.60 -11.92
C GLU A 332 -8.38 -15.17 -11.67
N GLY A 333 -7.68 -14.19 -12.25
CA GLY A 333 -8.09 -12.80 -12.25
C GLY A 333 -7.39 -11.98 -13.32
N LEU A 334 -7.26 -10.69 -13.04
CA LEU A 334 -6.62 -9.70 -13.90
C LEU A 334 -6.01 -8.57 -13.06
N ILE A 335 -4.94 -7.98 -13.60
CA ILE A 335 -4.27 -6.83 -12.97
C ILE A 335 -5.24 -5.66 -12.98
N SER A 336 -5.72 -5.30 -11.80
CA SER A 336 -6.74 -4.27 -11.57
C SER A 336 -6.11 -2.88 -11.45
N ASN A 337 -4.94 -2.79 -10.84
CA ASN A 337 -4.19 -1.54 -10.67
C ASN A 337 -2.68 -1.83 -10.51
N LEU A 338 -1.88 -0.78 -10.65
CA LEU A 338 -0.44 -0.77 -10.40
C LEU A 338 -0.14 0.48 -9.59
N SER A 339 0.65 0.35 -8.52
CA SER A 339 1.10 1.47 -7.67
C SER A 339 2.57 1.31 -7.31
N TYR A 340 3.21 2.45 -7.00
CA TYR A 340 4.60 2.49 -6.57
C TYR A 340 4.71 3.38 -5.34
N GLU A 341 5.10 2.78 -4.22
CA GLU A 341 5.11 3.42 -2.90
C GLU A 341 6.40 3.05 -2.17
N ASN A 342 7.09 4.04 -1.59
CA ASN A 342 8.34 3.89 -0.83
C ASN A 342 9.52 3.16 -1.53
N GLY A 343 9.46 2.97 -2.85
CA GLY A 343 10.47 2.21 -3.61
C GLY A 343 9.97 0.86 -4.14
N ILE A 344 8.77 0.45 -3.72
CA ILE A 344 8.21 -0.88 -3.96
C ILE A 344 7.07 -0.76 -4.97
N SER A 345 7.00 -1.71 -5.91
CA SER A 345 5.95 -1.78 -6.91
C SER A 345 4.93 -2.85 -6.52
N TYR A 346 3.66 -2.45 -6.41
CA TYR A 346 2.56 -3.31 -6.05
C TYR A 346 1.62 -3.52 -7.24
N ILE A 347 1.26 -4.78 -7.46
CA ILE A 347 0.26 -5.22 -8.42
C ILE A 347 -1.03 -5.48 -7.65
N GLN A 348 -2.05 -4.66 -7.87
CA GLN A 348 -3.39 -4.96 -7.38
C GLN A 348 -4.06 -5.92 -8.36
N THR A 349 -4.56 -7.05 -7.87
CA THR A 349 -5.28 -8.07 -8.64
C THR A 349 -6.70 -8.25 -8.10
N ASN A 350 -7.57 -8.87 -8.90
CA ASN A 350 -8.85 -9.41 -8.43
C ASN A 350 -8.87 -10.94 -8.44
N ALA A 351 -7.75 -11.60 -8.69
CA ALA A 351 -7.58 -13.03 -8.46
C ALA A 351 -7.76 -13.31 -6.96
N PRO A 352 -8.69 -14.20 -6.53
CA PRO A 352 -8.90 -14.49 -5.12
C PRO A 352 -7.65 -15.03 -4.42
N ILE A 353 -7.24 -14.40 -3.32
CA ILE A 353 -6.21 -14.87 -2.39
C ILE A 353 -6.72 -14.67 -0.95
N ASP A 354 -6.10 -15.32 0.03
CA ASP A 354 -6.42 -15.22 1.46
C ASP A 354 -5.13 -15.41 2.29
N HIS A 355 -5.20 -15.36 3.61
CA HIS A 355 -4.12 -15.78 4.51
C HIS A 355 -3.54 -17.13 4.10
N GLY A 356 -2.22 -17.27 4.09
CA GLY A 356 -1.55 -18.46 3.57
C GLY A 356 -1.26 -18.42 2.07
N SER A 357 -1.92 -17.56 1.28
CA SER A 357 -1.48 -17.22 -0.08
C SER A 357 -0.26 -16.27 -0.11
N SER A 358 0.04 -15.58 0.98
CA SER A 358 1.24 -14.74 1.10
C SER A 358 2.51 -15.53 0.74
N GLY A 359 3.33 -15.00 -0.16
CA GLY A 359 4.55 -15.62 -0.67
C GLY A 359 4.34 -16.57 -1.86
N GLY A 360 3.09 -16.78 -2.29
CA GLY A 360 2.73 -17.57 -3.47
C GLY A 360 3.01 -16.84 -4.79
N ALA A 361 2.72 -17.51 -5.90
CA ALA A 361 3.04 -17.02 -7.23
C ALA A 361 1.83 -16.35 -7.91
N LEU A 362 2.07 -15.24 -8.60
CA LEU A 362 1.14 -14.64 -9.56
C LEU A 362 1.77 -14.74 -10.96
N PHE A 363 1.21 -15.59 -11.83
CA PHE A 363 1.65 -15.80 -13.21
C PHE A 363 0.76 -15.04 -14.20
N ASN A 364 1.27 -14.71 -15.39
CA ASN A 364 0.45 -14.24 -16.51
C ASN A 364 0.01 -15.38 -17.45
N GLU A 365 -0.71 -15.03 -18.51
CA GLU A 365 -1.15 -15.94 -19.58
C GLU A 365 -0.02 -16.51 -20.48
N TYR A 366 1.24 -16.18 -20.23
CA TYR A 366 2.43 -16.76 -20.88
C TYR A 366 3.24 -17.65 -19.92
N GLY A 367 2.80 -17.80 -18.67
CA GLY A 367 3.52 -18.54 -17.64
C GLY A 367 4.70 -17.80 -17.04
N GLU A 368 4.83 -16.49 -17.24
CA GLU A 368 5.87 -15.68 -16.60
C GLU A 368 5.43 -15.27 -15.19
N LEU A 369 6.33 -15.33 -14.20
CA LEU A 369 6.05 -14.83 -12.85
C LEU A 369 6.01 -13.30 -12.88
N VAL A 370 4.85 -12.72 -12.55
CA VAL A 370 4.64 -11.26 -12.55
C VAL A 370 4.67 -10.65 -11.17
N GLY A 371 4.38 -11.43 -10.13
CA GLY A 371 4.46 -10.98 -8.75
C GLY A 371 4.34 -12.09 -7.72
N ILE A 372 4.63 -11.74 -6.48
CA ILE A 372 4.60 -12.60 -5.30
C ILE A 372 3.35 -12.20 -4.52
N THR A 373 2.38 -13.10 -4.37
CA THR A 373 1.08 -12.76 -3.79
C THR A 373 1.22 -12.31 -2.34
N TYR A 374 0.53 -11.24 -1.98
CA TYR A 374 0.55 -10.61 -0.67
C TYR A 374 -0.90 -10.47 -0.18
N ALA A 375 -1.26 -11.20 0.88
CA ALA A 375 -2.59 -11.10 1.49
C ALA A 375 -2.72 -9.77 2.26
N GLY A 376 -3.03 -8.70 1.53
CA GLY A 376 -3.05 -7.34 2.05
C GLY A 376 -4.38 -6.96 2.71
N ILE A 377 -4.33 -6.73 4.02
CA ILE A 377 -5.38 -6.09 4.85
C ILE A 377 -6.75 -6.76 4.74
N ASP A 378 -7.04 -7.60 5.74
CA ASP A 378 -8.39 -8.08 6.05
C ASP A 378 -9.45 -6.97 5.93
N GLY A 379 -10.60 -7.32 5.36
CA GLY A 379 -11.84 -6.55 5.52
C GLY A 379 -11.93 -5.20 4.78
N SER A 380 -11.16 -4.98 3.70
CA SER A 380 -11.62 -4.01 2.70
C SER A 380 -13.01 -4.44 2.18
N TYR A 381 -13.99 -3.53 2.13
CA TYR A 381 -15.35 -3.79 1.59
C TYR A 381 -15.38 -4.10 0.07
N ALA A 382 -14.23 -4.41 -0.54
CA ALA A 382 -14.02 -4.46 -1.98
C ALA A 382 -13.10 -5.62 -2.45
N ASP A 383 -12.78 -6.59 -1.58
CA ASP A 383 -11.97 -7.78 -1.90
C ASP A 383 -10.66 -7.43 -2.67
N LEU A 384 -9.90 -6.46 -2.15
CA LEU A 384 -8.70 -5.95 -2.80
C LEU A 384 -7.48 -6.84 -2.52
N ASN A 385 -7.01 -7.52 -3.56
CA ASN A 385 -5.87 -8.43 -3.47
C ASN A 385 -4.62 -7.80 -4.09
N PHE A 386 -3.44 -8.15 -3.57
CA PHE A 386 -2.17 -7.54 -3.97
C PHE A 386 -1.08 -8.58 -4.21
N ALA A 387 -0.04 -8.16 -4.91
CA ALA A 387 1.21 -8.88 -5.08
C ALA A 387 2.38 -7.87 -5.18
N ILE A 388 3.56 -8.24 -4.69
CA ILE A 388 4.79 -7.48 -4.90
C ILE A 388 5.32 -7.84 -6.30
N ALA A 389 5.67 -6.85 -7.13
CA ALA A 389 6.08 -7.11 -8.51
C ALA A 389 7.37 -7.97 -8.58
N ALA A 390 7.43 -8.92 -9.51
CA ALA A 390 8.51 -9.92 -9.57
C ALA A 390 9.92 -9.34 -9.70
N PHE A 391 10.08 -8.15 -10.30
CA PHE A 391 11.39 -7.49 -10.37
C PHE A 391 11.97 -7.12 -8.99
N GLN A 392 11.14 -6.91 -7.96
CA GLN A 392 11.61 -6.69 -6.58
C GLN A 392 12.25 -7.96 -6.02
N ALA A 393 11.66 -9.12 -6.31
CA ALA A 393 12.26 -10.41 -5.98
C ALA A 393 13.52 -10.68 -6.80
N ALA A 394 13.55 -10.31 -8.09
CA ALA A 394 14.77 -10.43 -8.91
C ALA A 394 15.95 -9.65 -8.29
N MET A 395 15.72 -8.42 -7.80
CA MET A 395 16.76 -7.65 -7.09
C MET A 395 17.23 -8.33 -5.79
N LEU A 396 16.33 -8.96 -5.04
CA LEU A 396 16.70 -9.72 -3.84
C LEU A 396 17.49 -10.99 -4.19
N ILE A 397 17.10 -11.71 -5.24
CA ILE A 397 17.79 -12.90 -5.76
C ILE A 397 19.21 -12.55 -6.23
N ASP A 398 19.38 -11.48 -7.00
CA ASP A 398 20.69 -10.99 -7.45
C ASP A 398 21.61 -10.52 -6.30
N SER A 399 21.05 -10.24 -5.12
CA SER A 399 21.83 -9.91 -3.93
C SER A 399 22.41 -11.12 -3.19
N VAL A 400 21.91 -12.33 -3.48
CA VAL A 400 22.32 -13.57 -2.80
C VAL A 400 23.78 -13.90 -3.12
N THR A 401 24.52 -14.31 -2.08
CA THR A 401 25.91 -14.76 -2.21
C THR A 401 26.12 -16.08 -1.47
N GLU A 402 27.15 -16.84 -1.87
CA GLU A 402 27.54 -18.09 -1.19
C GLU A 402 27.74 -17.89 0.33
N GLU A 403 28.30 -16.74 0.76
CA GLU A 403 28.48 -16.42 2.18
C GLU A 403 27.15 -16.25 2.93
N MET A 404 26.10 -15.79 2.25
CA MET A 404 24.75 -15.68 2.83
C MET A 404 24.07 -17.05 2.91
N ILE A 405 24.29 -17.92 1.92
CA ILE A 405 23.79 -19.30 1.92
C ILE A 405 24.46 -20.10 3.05
N GLU A 406 25.79 -19.99 3.22
CA GLU A 406 26.54 -20.62 4.32
C GLU A 406 26.12 -20.13 5.72
N LYS A 407 25.45 -18.98 5.81
CA LYS A 407 25.02 -18.32 7.05
C LYS A 407 23.50 -18.26 7.21
N ALA A 408 22.75 -19.02 6.42
CA ALA A 408 21.29 -19.01 6.48
C ALA A 408 20.80 -19.26 7.92
N GLU A 409 20.13 -18.29 8.51
CA GLU A 409 19.64 -18.34 9.90
C GLU A 409 18.23 -17.76 9.98
N PHE A 410 17.45 -18.19 10.97
CA PHE A 410 16.12 -17.60 11.18
C PHE A 410 16.25 -16.12 11.58
N LEU A 411 15.28 -15.31 11.15
CA LEU A 411 15.24 -13.89 11.49
C LEU A 411 15.26 -13.72 13.01
N THR A 412 15.95 -12.69 13.50
CA THR A 412 15.90 -12.34 14.92
C THR A 412 14.46 -11.92 15.25
N PRO A 413 13.76 -12.58 16.19
CA PRO A 413 12.40 -12.20 16.53
C PRO A 413 12.32 -10.74 17.04
N SER A 414 11.24 -10.06 16.65
CA SER A 414 10.85 -8.73 17.11
C SER A 414 10.71 -8.69 18.64
N LEU A 415 10.07 -9.72 19.19
CA LEU A 415 9.84 -9.88 20.62
C LEU A 415 10.92 -10.74 21.28
N PRO A 416 11.44 -10.35 22.47
CA PRO A 416 12.41 -11.16 23.18
C PRO A 416 11.83 -12.52 23.62
N GLU A 417 12.71 -13.50 23.85
CA GLU A 417 12.32 -14.80 24.38
C GLU A 417 11.68 -14.66 25.78
N THR A 418 12.20 -13.75 26.61
CA THR A 418 11.68 -13.46 27.94
C THR A 418 11.94 -12.01 28.38
N LEU A 419 11.06 -11.50 29.25
CA LEU A 419 11.22 -10.23 29.97
C LEU A 419 11.43 -10.46 31.48
N VAL A 420 11.63 -11.70 31.93
CA VAL A 420 11.79 -12.02 33.35
C VAL A 420 13.03 -11.34 33.92
N GLY A 421 12.80 -10.38 34.83
CA GLY A 421 13.86 -9.56 35.42
C GLY A 421 14.26 -8.32 34.60
N ALA A 422 13.60 -8.07 33.46
CA ALA A 422 13.81 -6.85 32.68
C ALA A 422 13.43 -5.59 33.50
N PRO A 423 14.17 -4.47 33.35
CA PRO A 423 13.75 -3.16 33.83
C PRO A 423 12.36 -2.77 33.29
N LEU A 424 11.57 -2.08 34.11
CA LEU A 424 10.25 -1.57 33.69
C LEU A 424 10.34 -0.56 32.53
N GLU A 425 11.48 0.12 32.41
CA GLU A 425 11.80 1.03 31.29
C GLU A 425 11.91 0.24 29.98
N ASP A 426 12.65 -0.87 29.96
CA ASP A 426 12.84 -1.72 28.79
C ASP A 426 11.50 -2.35 28.36
N ILE A 427 10.67 -2.77 29.32
CA ILE A 427 9.29 -3.23 29.05
C ILE A 427 8.45 -2.09 28.44
N ARG A 428 8.55 -0.85 28.94
CA ARG A 428 7.86 0.30 28.33
C ARG A 428 8.32 0.53 26.89
N SER A 429 9.63 0.55 26.63
CA SER A 429 10.17 0.73 25.28
C SER A 429 9.69 -0.35 24.31
N LEU A 430 9.57 -1.61 24.77
CA LEU A 430 8.97 -2.67 23.95
C LEU A 430 7.49 -2.38 23.63
N MET A 431 6.70 -1.87 24.58
CA MET A 431 5.30 -1.51 24.30
C MET A 431 5.19 -0.32 23.33
N GLU A 432 6.11 0.63 23.41
CA GLU A 432 6.18 1.78 22.49
C GLU A 432 6.63 1.39 21.07
N GLN A 433 7.38 0.30 20.93
CA GLN A 433 7.92 -0.19 19.65
C GLN A 433 6.96 -1.19 18.97
N GLU A 434 6.57 -2.25 19.69
CA GLU A 434 5.89 -3.41 19.11
C GLU A 434 4.36 -3.41 19.34
N PHE A 435 3.88 -2.61 20.30
CA PHE A 435 2.46 -2.58 20.71
C PHE A 435 1.85 -1.16 20.67
N SER A 436 2.46 -0.21 19.94
CA SER A 436 1.99 1.18 19.86
C SER A 436 0.89 1.41 18.81
N SER A 437 0.50 0.40 18.04
CA SER A 437 -0.62 0.51 17.10
C SER A 437 -1.26 -0.84 16.75
N VAL A 438 -2.43 -0.76 16.12
CA VAL A 438 -3.06 -1.87 15.40
C VAL A 438 -3.67 -1.34 14.10
N GLN A 439 -3.42 -2.03 12.99
CA GLN A 439 -4.11 -1.79 11.72
C GLN A 439 -5.52 -2.39 11.81
N THR A 440 -6.54 -1.60 11.45
CA THR A 440 -7.95 -2.03 11.40
C THR A 440 -8.58 -1.72 10.04
N LEU A 441 -9.83 -2.16 9.85
CA LEU A 441 -10.62 -1.89 8.64
C LEU A 441 -10.79 -0.38 8.36
N GLU A 442 -10.78 0.44 9.41
CA GLU A 442 -11.03 1.89 9.35
C GLU A 442 -9.74 2.72 9.46
N GLY A 443 -8.56 2.08 9.47
CA GLY A 443 -7.24 2.71 9.53
C GLY A 443 -6.40 2.26 10.72
N VAL A 444 -5.36 3.02 11.06
CA VAL A 444 -4.48 2.68 12.19
C VAL A 444 -5.05 3.24 13.50
N ALA A 445 -5.31 2.36 14.47
CA ALA A 445 -5.50 2.74 15.86
C ALA A 445 -4.12 2.92 16.52
N GLU A 446 -3.76 4.14 16.90
CA GLU A 446 -2.50 4.42 17.60
C GLU A 446 -2.70 4.46 19.13
N PHE A 447 -1.75 3.88 19.88
CA PHE A 447 -1.66 3.85 21.34
C PHE A 447 -0.43 4.63 21.80
N LYS A 448 -0.64 5.64 22.65
CA LYS A 448 0.36 6.65 23.04
C LYS A 448 0.48 6.76 24.57
N ASP A 449 1.55 7.40 25.04
CA ASP A 449 1.82 7.67 26.46
C ASP A 449 1.87 6.38 27.32
N TRP A 450 2.64 5.37 26.90
CA TRP A 450 2.82 4.15 27.68
C TRP A 450 3.44 4.43 29.06
N ASP A 451 2.82 3.91 30.11
CA ASP A 451 3.35 3.87 31.48
C ASP A 451 3.38 2.42 31.96
N VAL A 452 4.50 2.00 32.54
CA VAL A 452 4.72 0.63 33.04
C VAL A 452 5.23 0.70 34.47
N LYS A 453 4.46 0.12 35.39
CA LYS A 453 4.75 0.14 36.83
C LYS A 453 4.41 -1.20 37.48
N ARG A 454 4.88 -1.40 38.71
CA ARG A 454 4.34 -2.42 39.61
C ARG A 454 3.48 -1.77 40.69
N ASP A 455 2.30 -2.32 40.95
CA ASP A 455 1.40 -1.84 42.00
C ASP A 455 1.80 -2.35 43.40
N ALA A 456 0.99 -2.03 44.43
CA ALA A 456 1.27 -2.44 45.81
C ALA A 456 1.07 -3.95 46.03
N GLU A 457 0.22 -4.57 45.22
CA GLU A 457 -0.11 -5.98 45.19
C GLU A 457 0.88 -6.80 44.36
N GLY A 458 1.79 -6.15 43.63
CA GLY A 458 2.86 -6.72 42.81
C GLY A 458 2.49 -7.02 41.35
N TRP A 459 1.32 -6.59 40.86
CA TRP A 459 0.96 -6.70 39.45
C TRP A 459 1.87 -5.82 38.60
N LEU A 460 2.21 -6.28 37.39
CA LEU A 460 2.72 -5.43 36.33
C LEU A 460 1.54 -4.72 35.68
N VAL A 461 1.48 -3.40 35.79
CA VAL A 461 0.40 -2.57 35.27
C VAL A 461 0.95 -1.71 34.14
N LEU A 462 0.44 -1.93 32.94
CA LEU A 462 0.78 -1.21 31.72
C LEU A 462 -0.45 -0.37 31.30
N THR A 463 -0.26 0.91 30.99
CA THR A 463 -1.36 1.78 30.56
C THR A 463 -0.95 2.68 29.41
N ALA A 464 -1.85 2.88 28.44
CA ALA A 464 -1.67 3.82 27.34
C ALA A 464 -3.00 4.52 26.99
N ASN A 465 -2.95 5.46 26.04
CA ASN A 465 -4.09 6.21 25.53
C ASN A 465 -4.30 5.90 24.04
N ILE A 466 -5.50 5.49 23.63
CA ILE A 466 -5.86 5.39 22.21
C ILE A 466 -6.03 6.78 21.60
N ASP A 467 -5.72 6.97 20.32
CA ASP A 467 -5.98 8.24 19.63
C ASP A 467 -7.48 8.61 19.74
N PRO A 468 -7.80 9.77 20.35
CA PRO A 468 -9.17 10.12 20.69
C PRO A 468 -9.96 10.65 19.49
N LEU A 469 -9.34 10.88 18.32
CA LEU A 469 -10.08 11.13 17.08
C LEU A 469 -10.46 9.80 16.44
N TYR A 470 -9.50 8.88 16.28
CA TYR A 470 -9.75 7.54 15.76
C TYR A 470 -10.92 6.86 16.52
N TYR A 471 -10.82 6.78 17.85
CA TYR A 471 -11.82 6.07 18.66
C TYR A 471 -13.23 6.69 18.58
N LEU A 472 -13.35 8.01 18.40
CA LEU A 472 -14.66 8.68 18.27
C LEU A 472 -15.33 8.48 16.91
N TYR A 473 -14.58 8.11 15.87
CA TYR A 473 -15.13 7.80 14.55
C TYR A 473 -15.32 6.30 14.34
N TYR A 474 -14.45 5.47 14.91
CA TYR A 474 -14.29 4.06 14.54
C TYR A 474 -14.28 3.07 15.72
N GLY A 475 -14.36 3.55 16.97
CA GLY A 475 -14.25 2.70 18.16
C GLY A 475 -15.32 1.60 18.26
N GLU A 476 -16.56 1.92 17.89
CA GLU A 476 -17.67 0.95 17.88
C GLU A 476 -17.46 -0.13 16.80
N SER A 477 -17.16 0.27 15.55
CA SER A 477 -16.99 -0.64 14.41
C SER A 477 -15.75 -1.52 14.51
N THR A 478 -14.67 -1.02 15.12
CA THR A 478 -13.37 -1.74 15.25
C THR A 478 -13.17 -2.42 16.60
N SER A 479 -14.19 -2.42 17.46
CA SER A 479 -14.16 -3.01 18.81
C SER A 479 -13.77 -4.50 18.83
N GLY A 480 -14.11 -5.27 17.79
CA GLY A 480 -13.68 -6.66 17.63
C GLY A 480 -12.19 -6.81 17.38
N GLU A 481 -11.62 -5.97 16.52
CA GLU A 481 -10.19 -5.95 16.18
C GLU A 481 -9.35 -5.49 17.36
N LEU A 482 -9.78 -4.43 18.05
CA LEU A 482 -9.18 -3.96 19.31
C LEU A 482 -9.16 -5.05 20.38
N SER A 483 -10.22 -5.87 20.46
CA SER A 483 -10.28 -7.02 21.36
C SER A 483 -9.30 -8.13 20.96
N MET A 484 -9.20 -8.43 19.66
CA MET A 484 -8.28 -9.47 19.15
C MET A 484 -6.82 -9.08 19.36
N TRP A 485 -6.47 -7.83 19.08
CA TRP A 485 -5.15 -7.27 19.34
C TRP A 485 -4.74 -7.44 20.82
N ALA A 486 -5.65 -7.13 21.74
CA ALA A 486 -5.38 -7.29 23.17
C ALA A 486 -5.27 -8.77 23.60
N VAL A 487 -5.97 -9.70 22.95
CA VAL A 487 -5.79 -11.15 23.16
C VAL A 487 -4.39 -11.60 22.71
N ASN A 488 -3.94 -11.14 21.54
CA ASN A 488 -2.61 -11.46 21.01
C ASN A 488 -1.50 -10.87 21.89
N MET A 489 -1.64 -9.60 22.30
CA MET A 489 -0.76 -8.95 23.27
C MET A 489 -0.71 -9.72 24.60
N ALA A 490 -1.85 -10.21 25.10
CA ALA A 490 -1.89 -11.02 26.30
C ALA A 490 -1.09 -12.33 26.17
N HIS A 491 -1.19 -12.99 25.01
CA HIS A 491 -0.45 -14.22 24.72
C HIS A 491 1.06 -13.98 24.80
N GLU A 492 1.55 -12.96 24.09
CA GLU A 492 2.97 -12.63 24.05
C GLU A 492 3.52 -12.16 25.40
N LEU A 493 2.78 -11.31 26.13
CA LEU A 493 3.16 -10.90 27.47
C LEU A 493 3.20 -12.10 28.44
N HIS A 494 2.26 -13.04 28.35
CA HIS A 494 2.28 -14.25 29.18
C HIS A 494 3.42 -15.20 28.80
N ARG A 495 3.74 -15.35 27.50
CA ARG A 495 4.92 -16.10 27.03
C ARG A 495 6.21 -15.53 27.61
N MET A 496 6.39 -14.21 27.54
CA MET A 496 7.61 -13.53 28.01
C MET A 496 7.70 -13.41 29.54
N LEU A 497 6.57 -13.39 30.25
CA LEU A 497 6.44 -13.18 31.70
C LEU A 497 5.46 -14.19 32.36
N PRO A 498 5.75 -15.50 32.32
CA PRO A 498 4.77 -16.55 32.67
C PRO A 498 4.29 -16.54 34.12
N ASP A 499 5.09 -16.02 35.05
CA ASP A 499 4.77 -15.97 36.49
C ASP A 499 4.08 -14.67 36.95
N ASP A 500 4.07 -13.62 36.11
CA ASP A 500 3.54 -12.32 36.51
C ASP A 500 2.01 -12.25 36.44
N ARG A 501 1.44 -11.39 37.29
CA ARG A 501 0.07 -10.90 37.10
C ARG A 501 0.14 -9.60 36.33
N ILE A 502 -0.50 -9.54 35.17
CA ILE A 502 -0.37 -8.44 34.24
C ILE A 502 -1.74 -7.79 34.05
N GLN A 503 -1.79 -6.46 34.13
CA GLN A 503 -2.93 -5.65 33.70
C GLN A 503 -2.47 -4.71 32.58
N VAL A 504 -3.22 -4.68 31.47
CA VAL A 504 -3.08 -3.70 30.39
C VAL A 504 -4.38 -2.89 30.32
N THR A 505 -4.28 -1.56 30.41
CA THR A 505 -5.44 -0.68 30.27
C THR A 505 -5.19 0.40 29.21
N ILE A 506 -5.87 0.29 28.08
CA ILE A 506 -5.89 1.32 27.04
C ILE A 506 -7.07 2.25 27.31
N SER A 507 -6.81 3.55 27.46
CA SER A 507 -7.82 4.55 27.82
C SER A 507 -8.16 5.46 26.65
N PHE A 508 -9.43 5.86 26.53
CA PHE A 508 -9.77 7.12 25.87
C PHE A 508 -9.43 8.27 26.83
N ASP A 509 -8.72 9.31 26.38
CA ASP A 509 -8.50 10.53 27.15
C ASP A 509 -8.63 11.77 26.25
N ARG A 510 -9.52 12.70 26.61
CA ARG A 510 -9.71 13.95 25.87
C ARG A 510 -10.23 15.11 26.72
N ASP A 511 -9.70 16.30 26.47
CA ASP A 511 -10.19 17.58 27.02
C ASP A 511 -11.37 18.16 26.23
N TYR A 512 -12.35 18.73 26.94
CA TYR A 512 -13.56 19.37 26.43
C TYR A 512 -13.76 20.77 27.03
N GLY A 513 -14.34 21.68 26.24
CA GLY A 513 -14.72 23.05 26.67
C GLY A 513 -16.08 23.16 27.37
N PHE A 514 -16.71 22.03 27.69
CA PHE A 514 -17.97 21.91 28.40
C PHE A 514 -17.96 20.61 29.23
N GLN A 515 -18.87 20.45 30.17
CA GLN A 515 -19.01 19.20 30.94
C GLN A 515 -19.86 18.18 30.17
N PRO A 516 -19.31 17.05 29.70
CA PRO A 516 -20.11 16.01 29.06
C PRO A 516 -21.00 15.29 30.07
N ARG A 517 -22.06 14.63 29.59
CA ARG A 517 -23.09 13.97 30.40
C ARG A 517 -23.33 12.54 29.89
N GLY A 518 -23.83 11.67 30.75
CA GLY A 518 -24.14 10.27 30.41
C GLY A 518 -22.99 9.28 30.65
N LEU A 519 -21.83 9.77 31.09
CA LEU A 519 -20.66 8.98 31.46
C LEU A 519 -20.71 8.55 32.94
N ALA A 520 -19.94 7.52 33.30
CA ALA A 520 -19.95 6.95 34.64
C ALA A 520 -19.27 7.87 35.68
N PRO A 521 -19.54 7.70 36.99
CA PRO A 521 -18.88 8.48 38.03
C PRO A 521 -17.36 8.34 37.99
N GLY A 522 -16.65 9.46 37.92
CA GLY A 522 -15.17 9.50 37.81
C GLY A 522 -14.64 9.68 36.38
N GLU A 523 -15.41 9.32 35.35
CA GLU A 523 -14.98 9.44 33.95
C GLU A 523 -14.91 10.90 33.46
N VAL A 524 -15.58 11.82 34.15
CA VAL A 524 -15.61 13.25 33.82
C VAL A 524 -15.08 14.05 35.00
N THR A 525 -13.91 14.68 34.81
CA THR A 525 -13.23 15.47 35.85
C THR A 525 -13.05 16.93 35.40
N SER A 526 -13.14 17.89 36.33
CA SER A 526 -12.88 19.29 35.99
C SER A 526 -11.38 19.57 36.09
N VAL A 527 -10.80 20.16 35.03
CA VAL A 527 -9.40 20.62 35.02
C VAL A 527 -9.30 22.14 35.25
N GLY A 528 -10.38 22.77 35.70
CA GLY A 528 -10.47 24.21 35.97
C GLY A 528 -10.78 25.05 34.73
N ASN A 529 -11.02 26.35 34.93
CA ASN A 529 -11.24 27.34 33.86
C ASN A 529 -12.33 26.96 32.82
N GLY A 530 -13.37 26.24 33.24
CA GLY A 530 -14.45 25.77 32.37
C GLY A 530 -14.12 24.54 31.51
N LYS A 531 -12.89 24.03 31.59
CA LYS A 531 -12.46 22.80 30.91
C LYS A 531 -12.73 21.55 31.75
N TRP A 532 -12.94 20.44 31.04
CA TRP A 532 -13.22 19.13 31.60
C TRP A 532 -12.42 18.07 30.85
N LYS A 533 -11.86 17.10 31.57
CA LYS A 533 -11.22 15.92 30.99
C LYS A 533 -12.20 14.75 31.07
N VAL A 534 -12.37 14.06 29.94
CA VAL A 534 -13.03 12.75 29.88
C VAL A 534 -11.95 11.70 29.80
N ARG A 535 -11.99 10.70 30.70
CA ARG A 535 -11.12 9.53 30.65
C ARG A 535 -11.86 8.28 31.07
N TYR A 536 -11.77 7.20 30.29
CA TYR A 536 -12.32 5.89 30.63
C TYR A 536 -11.54 4.77 29.91
N PRO A 537 -11.53 3.53 30.44
CA PRO A 537 -10.95 2.39 29.75
C PRO A 537 -11.75 2.07 28.48
N VAL A 538 -11.00 1.82 27.41
CA VAL A 538 -11.47 1.29 26.12
C VAL A 538 -11.16 -0.20 26.04
N ILE A 539 -9.98 -0.59 26.50
CA ILE A 539 -9.60 -1.99 26.75
C ILE A 539 -9.12 -2.06 28.20
N ASP A 540 -9.66 -2.99 28.98
CA ASP A 540 -9.08 -3.41 30.26
C ASP A 540 -8.87 -4.93 30.24
N MET A 541 -7.62 -5.35 30.31
CA MET A 541 -7.17 -6.72 30.09
C MET A 541 -6.32 -7.16 31.28
N GLN A 542 -6.58 -8.34 31.81
CA GLN A 542 -5.86 -8.92 32.94
C GLN A 542 -5.50 -10.38 32.64
N ILE A 543 -4.24 -10.76 32.85
CA ILE A 543 -3.77 -12.13 32.63
C ILE A 543 -2.83 -12.63 33.73
N LYS A 544 -3.00 -13.91 34.05
CA LYS A 544 -2.01 -14.76 34.74
C LYS A 544 -2.20 -16.21 34.27
N ASP A 545 -3.05 -16.97 34.96
CA ASP A 545 -3.40 -18.36 34.60
C ASP A 545 -4.65 -18.42 33.69
N GLN A 546 -5.39 -17.33 33.59
CA GLN A 546 -6.58 -17.13 32.75
C GLN A 546 -6.59 -15.68 32.26
N LEU A 547 -7.16 -15.46 31.06
CA LEU A 547 -7.39 -14.13 30.49
C LEU A 547 -8.77 -13.60 30.91
N TYR A 548 -8.80 -12.38 31.43
CA TYR A 548 -9.98 -11.53 31.52
C TYR A 548 -9.78 -10.32 30.59
N ILE A 549 -10.79 -9.98 29.79
CA ILE A 549 -10.76 -8.81 28.91
C ILE A 549 -12.15 -8.17 28.83
N GLU A 550 -12.17 -6.86 28.89
CA GLU A 550 -13.35 -6.03 28.69
C GLU A 550 -13.02 -4.90 27.69
N THR A 551 -13.76 -4.87 26.59
CA THR A 551 -13.63 -3.83 25.54
C THR A 551 -14.90 -3.00 25.50
N ARG A 552 -14.76 -1.68 25.55
CA ARG A 552 -15.87 -0.73 25.50
C ARG A 552 -16.17 -0.32 24.06
N MET A 553 -17.41 -0.60 23.64
CA MET A 553 -18.05 -0.09 22.42
C MET A 553 -18.59 1.32 22.64
#